data_AF-A0AAU8G7T4-F1
#
_entry.id   AF-A0AAU8G7T4-F1
#
_cell.length_a   1.000
_cell.length_b   1.000
_cell.length_c   1.000
_cell.angle_alpha   90.00
_cell.angle_beta   90.00
_cell.angle_gamma   90.00
#
_symmetry.space_group_name_H-M   'P 1'
#
loop_
_entity.id
_entity.type
_entity.pdbx_description
1 polymer ?
#
loop_
_entity_poly.entity_id
_entity_poly.type
_entity_poly.pdbx_seq_one_letter_code
_entity_poly.pdbx_strand_id
1 'polypeptide(L)'
;MEKPAIKVETRGAEALLEPPKMNSVTLEYYLRGLHYPAVKGEIIAHAEAGGAPDNIMDFFINRLPSRQFRSAADISFTVFVSSYMFGQD
;
A
#
# COMPACT_ATOMS: atom_id res chain seq x y z
N MET A 1 -37.18 6.44 31.94
CA MET A 1 -36.70 5.43 30.96
C MET A 1 -35.54 6.07 30.21
N GLU A 2 -34.34 6.01 30.79
CA GLU A 2 -33.14 6.56 30.15
C GLU A 2 -32.59 5.54 29.16
N LYS A 3 -32.50 5.94 27.90
CA LYS A 3 -31.80 5.19 26.85
C LYS A 3 -30.30 5.40 27.06
N PRO A 4 -29.46 4.35 27.00
CA PRO A 4 -28.03 4.54 27.19
C PRO A 4 -27.46 5.28 25.97
N ALA A 5 -26.77 6.38 26.24
CA ALA A 5 -25.96 7.08 25.25
C ALA A 5 -24.82 6.15 24.82
N ILE A 6 -24.84 5.73 23.55
CA ILE A 6 -23.69 5.06 22.95
C ILE A 6 -22.59 6.12 22.87
N LYS A 7 -21.60 5.99 23.74
CA LYS A 7 -20.34 6.73 23.66
C LYS A 7 -19.61 6.19 22.43
N VAL A 8 -19.82 6.85 21.28
CA VAL A 8 -19.05 6.59 20.07
C VAL A 8 -17.63 7.02 20.40
N GLU A 9 -16.82 6.07 20.83
CA GLU A 9 -15.42 6.30 21.15
C GLU A 9 -14.71 6.51 19.81
N THR A 10 -14.50 7.78 19.48
CA THR A 10 -13.73 8.26 18.33
C THR A 10 -12.26 7.88 18.51
N ARG A 11 -11.96 6.58 18.48
CA ARG A 11 -10.60 6.04 18.49
C ARG A 11 -10.12 5.91 17.04
N GLY A 12 -9.95 7.05 16.38
CA GLY A 12 -9.51 7.07 14.98
C GLY A 12 -8.65 8.27 14.61
N ALA A 13 -8.61 9.31 15.44
CA ALA A 13 -7.92 10.55 15.09
C ALA A 13 -6.40 10.53 15.39
N GLU A 14 -5.95 9.77 16.39
CA GLU A 14 -4.54 9.79 16.82
C GLU A 14 -3.67 8.72 16.13
N ALA A 15 -4.28 7.70 15.53
CA ALA A 15 -3.58 6.75 14.65
C ALA A 15 -3.32 7.32 13.24
N LEU A 16 -3.80 8.54 12.94
CA LEU A 16 -3.64 9.23 11.65
C LEU A 16 -2.29 9.94 11.50
N LEU A 17 -1.44 9.95 12.54
CA LEU A 17 -0.14 10.64 12.50
C LEU A 17 1.04 9.73 12.12
N GLU A 18 0.84 8.41 12.06
CA GLU A 18 1.88 7.50 11.59
C GLU A 18 1.65 7.11 10.13
N PRO A 19 2.66 7.26 9.25
CA PRO A 19 2.55 6.76 7.89
C PRO A 19 2.25 5.26 7.94
N PRO A 20 1.34 4.74 7.09
CA PRO A 20 0.93 3.36 7.18
C PRO A 20 2.13 2.46 7.02
N LYS A 21 2.25 1.49 7.93
CA LYS A 21 3.33 0.50 7.90
C LYS A 21 3.30 -0.22 6.55
N MET A 22 4.45 -0.24 5.88
CA MET A 22 4.63 -0.95 4.62
C MET A 22 4.62 -2.46 4.86
N ASN A 23 3.49 -3.09 4.60
CA ASN A 23 3.29 -4.53 4.65
C ASN A 23 2.45 -4.99 3.44
N SER A 24 2.34 -6.30 3.22
CA SER A 24 1.61 -6.87 2.09
C SER A 24 0.14 -6.45 2.04
N VAL A 25 -0.53 -6.37 3.18
CA VAL A 25 -1.95 -5.99 3.26
C VAL A 25 -2.16 -4.54 2.81
N THR A 26 -1.30 -3.63 3.27
CA THR A 26 -1.34 -2.22 2.86
C THR A 26 -1.10 -2.09 1.35
N LEU A 27 -0.14 -2.83 0.79
CA LEU A 27 0.14 -2.79 -0.65
C LEU A 27 -1.03 -3.34 -1.46
N GLU A 28 -1.58 -4.48 -1.06
CA GLU A 28 -2.73 -5.09 -1.73
C GLU A 28 -3.97 -4.18 -1.74
N TYR A 29 -4.18 -3.42 -0.66
CA TYR A 29 -5.27 -2.45 -0.59
C TYR A 29 -5.19 -1.40 -1.71
N TYR A 30 -4.01 -0.83 -1.95
CA TYR A 30 -3.81 0.18 -3.00
C TYR A 30 -3.75 -0.39 -4.41
N LEU A 31 -3.56 -1.71 -4.56
CA LEU A 31 -3.55 -2.40 -5.84
C LEU A 31 -4.91 -3.02 -6.21
N ARG A 32 -5.91 -2.94 -5.32
CA ARG A 32 -7.23 -3.52 -5.57
C ARG A 32 -7.86 -2.92 -6.84
N GLY A 33 -8.43 -3.77 -7.67
CA GLY A 33 -9.06 -3.34 -8.92
C GLY A 33 -8.08 -3.01 -10.05
N LEU A 34 -6.77 -3.14 -9.84
CA LEU A 34 -5.80 -3.05 -10.92
C LEU A 34 -5.96 -4.25 -11.87
N HIS A 35 -6.02 -4.00 -13.17
CA HIS A 35 -6.04 -5.04 -14.18
C HIS A 35 -4.63 -5.55 -14.43
N TYR A 36 -4.48 -6.89 -14.45
CA TYR A 36 -3.21 -7.56 -14.72
C TYR A 36 -3.25 -8.28 -16.07
N PRO A 37 -2.11 -8.43 -16.77
CA PRO A 37 -0.78 -7.97 -16.38
C PRO A 37 -0.64 -6.44 -16.43
N ALA A 38 0.18 -5.87 -15.54
CA ALA A 38 0.40 -4.43 -15.43
C ALA A 38 1.89 -4.08 -15.46
N VAL A 39 2.25 -2.97 -16.10
CA VAL A 39 3.61 -2.41 -16.03
C VAL A 39 3.76 -1.44 -14.86
N LYS A 40 5.01 -1.14 -14.46
CA LYS A 40 5.33 -0.21 -13.37
C LYS A 40 4.57 1.12 -13.44
N GLY A 41 4.45 1.71 -14.64
CA GLY A 41 3.73 2.98 -14.83
C GLY A 41 2.24 2.88 -14.48
N GLU A 42 1.58 1.79 -14.86
CA GLU A 42 0.16 1.55 -14.57
C GLU A 42 -0.06 1.30 -13.08
N ILE A 43 0.87 0.62 -12.42
CA ILE A 43 0.85 0.39 -10.97
C ILE A 43 0.95 1.72 -10.21
N ILE A 44 1.90 2.58 -10.59
CA ILE A 44 2.09 3.90 -9.98
C ILE A 44 0.85 4.76 -10.19
N ALA A 45 0.35 4.86 -11.43
CA ALA A 45 -0.83 5.66 -11.74
C ALA A 45 -2.08 5.19 -10.98
N HIS A 46 -2.27 3.87 -10.85
CA HIS A 46 -3.41 3.31 -10.10
C HIS A 46 -3.31 3.58 -8.60
N ALA A 47 -2.12 3.41 -8.02
CA ALA A 47 -1.88 3.69 -6.61
C ALA A 47 -2.05 5.19 -6.29
N GLU A 48 -1.57 6.07 -7.17
CA GLU A 48 -1.74 7.52 -7.07
C GLU A 48 -3.22 7.91 -7.14
N ALA A 49 -3.97 7.38 -8.11
CA ALA A 49 -5.41 7.60 -8.22
C ALA A 49 -6.19 7.04 -7.01
N GLY A 50 -5.66 6.00 -6.36
CA GLY A 50 -6.18 5.44 -5.12
C GLY A 50 -5.83 6.23 -3.86
N GLY A 51 -5.07 7.33 -3.97
CA GLY A 51 -4.64 8.14 -2.84
C GLY A 51 -3.60 7.44 -1.97
N ALA A 52 -2.72 6.63 -2.57
CA ALA A 52 -1.64 5.99 -1.84
C ALA A 52 -0.69 7.06 -1.24
N PRO A 53 -0.28 6.90 0.03
CA PRO A 53 0.58 7.85 0.70
C PRO A 53 2.02 7.78 0.17
N ASP A 54 2.76 8.87 0.37
CA ASP A 54 4.11 9.07 -0.18
C ASP A 54 5.05 7.91 0.09
N ASN A 55 5.04 7.34 1.29
CA ASN A 55 5.91 6.21 1.64
C ASN A 55 5.64 4.96 0.79
N ILE A 56 4.39 4.74 0.37
CA ILE A 56 3.99 3.64 -0.52
C ILE A 56 4.35 3.99 -1.97
N MET A 57 4.14 5.24 -2.38
CA MET A 57 4.47 5.72 -3.73
C MET A 57 5.98 5.67 -3.98
N ASP A 58 6.78 6.19 -3.05
CA ASP A 58 8.24 6.13 -3.08
C ASP A 58 8.73 4.69 -3.21
N PHE A 59 8.06 3.75 -2.54
CA PHE A 59 8.39 2.35 -2.68
C PHE A 59 8.16 1.85 -4.12
N PHE A 60 6.97 2.08 -4.67
CA PHE A 60 6.66 1.65 -6.04
C PHE A 60 7.58 2.30 -7.08
N ILE A 61 7.90 3.58 -6.90
CA ILE A 61 8.78 4.33 -7.80
C ILE A 61 10.22 3.81 -7.72
N ASN A 62 10.75 3.58 -6.53
CA ASN A 62 12.18 3.31 -6.35
C ASN A 62 12.54 1.82 -6.35
N ARG A 63 11.60 0.93 -5.98
CA ARG A 63 11.90 -0.50 -5.75
C ARG A 63 11.30 -1.43 -6.79
N LEU A 64 10.26 -1.02 -7.53
CA LEU A 64 9.74 -1.88 -8.59
C LEU A 64 10.67 -1.88 -9.80
N PRO A 65 11.12 -3.06 -10.27
CA PRO A 65 11.83 -3.18 -11.53
C PRO A 65 10.92 -2.87 -12.72
N SER A 66 11.51 -2.41 -13.82
CA SER A 66 10.82 -2.20 -15.08
C SER A 66 10.49 -3.54 -15.77
N ARG A 67 9.40 -4.18 -15.35
CA ARG A 67 8.83 -5.38 -15.97
C ARG A 67 7.30 -5.40 -15.85
N GLN A 68 6.66 -6.36 -16.51
CA GLN A 68 5.25 -6.66 -16.26
C GLN A 68 5.10 -7.51 -15.00
N PHE A 69 4.06 -7.21 -14.23
CA PHE A 69 3.64 -7.93 -13.05
C PHE A 69 2.33 -8.66 -13.34
N ARG A 70 2.23 -9.90 -12.86
CA ARG A 70 1.09 -10.77 -13.18
C ARG A 70 -0.04 -10.70 -12.17
N SER A 71 0.23 -10.16 -10.98
CA SER A 71 -0.75 -10.05 -9.89
C SER A 71 -0.25 -9.09 -8.80
N ALA A 72 -1.14 -8.71 -7.88
CA ALA A 72 -0.77 -7.99 -6.67
C ALA A 72 0.23 -8.78 -5.81
N ALA A 73 0.08 -10.11 -5.73
CA ALA A 73 1.00 -10.98 -5.01
C ALA A 73 2.42 -10.99 -5.62
N ASP A 74 2.54 -10.94 -6.95
CA ASP A 74 3.83 -10.80 -7.65
C ASP A 74 4.53 -9.48 -7.30
N ILE A 75 3.75 -8.39 -7.17
CA ILE A 75 4.24 -7.09 -6.70
C ILE A 75 4.69 -7.19 -5.26
N SER A 76 3.83 -7.65 -4.34
CA SER A 76 4.13 -7.81 -2.91
C SER A 76 5.37 -8.69 -2.67
N PHE A 77 5.52 -9.78 -3.44
CA PHE A 77 6.70 -10.62 -3.37
C PHE A 77 7.96 -9.91 -3.87
N THR A 78 7.88 -9.18 -4.98
CA THR A 78 8.99 -8.38 -5.51
C THR A 78 9.43 -7.31 -4.53
N VAL A 79 8.47 -6.62 -3.89
CA VAL A 79 8.68 -5.65 -2.82
C VAL A 79 9.44 -6.29 -1.66
N PHE A 80 8.92 -7.41 -1.17
CA PHE A 80 9.50 -8.17 -0.07
C PHE A 80 10.94 -8.57 -0.39
N VAL A 81 11.18 -9.29 -1.50
CA VAL A 81 12.52 -9.74 -1.88
C VAL A 81 13.47 -8.56 -2.10
N SER A 82 13.02 -7.45 -2.69
CA SER A 82 13.84 -6.25 -2.84
C SER A 82 14.27 -5.67 -1.49
N SER A 83 13.44 -5.76 -0.45
CA SER A 83 13.81 -5.29 0.89
C SER A 83 14.92 -6.12 1.52
N TYR A 84 15.01 -7.42 1.23
CA TYR A 84 16.06 -8.30 1.74
C TYR A 84 17.33 -8.27 0.90
N MET A 85 17.21 -8.09 -0.42
CA MET A 85 18.36 -8.10 -1.34
C MET A 85 19.09 -6.77 -1.39
N PHE A 86 18.42 -5.66 -1.07
CA PHE A 86 18.97 -4.30 -1.10
C PHE A 86 18.89 -3.60 0.26
N GLY A 87 18.85 -4.38 1.34
CA GLY A 87 18.74 -3.92 2.72
C GLY A 87 19.90 -4.42 3.60
N GLN A 88 21.09 -3.90 3.34
CA GLN A 88 22.21 -3.75 4.28
C GLN A 88 23.00 -2.52 3.78
N ASP A 89 22.52 -1.32 4.09
CA ASP A 89 23.29 -0.06 4.06
C ASP A 89 22.59 0.96 4.98
#